data_AF-A0A969EQR5-F1
#
_entry.id   AF-A0A969EQR5-F1
#
_cell.length_a   1.000
_cell.length_b   1.000
_cell.length_c   1.000
_cell.angle_alpha   90.00
_cell.angle_beta   90.00
_cell.angle_gamma   90.00
#
_symmetry.space_group_name_H-M   'P 1'
#
loop_
_entity.id
_entity.type
_entity.pdbx_description
1 polymer ?
#
loop_
_entity_poly.entity_id
_entity_poly.type
_entity_poly.pdbx_seq_one_letter_code
_entity_poly.pdbx_strand_id
1 'polypeptide(L)' 'MLEFVQKMIDEELTERQRQAITAVVFNEIPMEEVAARMNTNRNALYKLIFDARQNLQRKMTENGFTPQEVLAAFE' A
#
# COMPACT_ATOMS: atom_id res chain seq x y z
N MET A 1 -5.34 7.25 15.39
CA MET A 1 -4.25 6.96 14.42
C MET A 1 -4.70 5.97 13.35
N LEU A 2 -5.31 4.84 13.71
CA LEU A 2 -5.88 3.88 12.74
C LEU A 2 -6.84 4.50 11.72
N GLU A 3 -7.79 5.34 12.15
CA GLU A 3 -8.69 6.05 11.23
C GLU A 3 -7.96 6.95 10.23
N PHE A 4 -6.86 7.58 10.66
CA PHE A 4 -6.04 8.41 9.78
C PHE A 4 -5.30 7.57 8.74
N VAL A 5 -4.73 6.43 9.15
CA VAL A 5 -4.07 5.50 8.22
C VAL A 5 -5.09 4.94 7.22
N GLN A 6 -6.28 4.55 7.68
CA GLN A 6 -7.34 4.05 6.82
C GLN A 6 -7.79 5.12 5.81
N LYS A 7 -8.06 6.34 6.26
CA LYS A 7 -8.40 7.47 5.39
C LYS A 7 -7.31 7.74 4.35
N MET A 8 -6.04 7.64 4.74
CA MET A 8 -4.92 7.87 3.83
C MET A 8 -4.81 6.76 2.77
N ILE A 9 -5.05 5.50 3.14
CA ILE A 9 -5.16 4.40 2.17
C ILE A 9 -6.36 4.66 1.24
N ASP A 10 -7.47 5.18 1.78
CA ASP A 10 -8.68 5.54 1.03
C ASP A 10 -8.46 6.67 0.02
N GLU A 11 -7.75 7.73 0.39
CA GLU A 11 -7.64 8.96 -0.41
C GLU A 11 -6.38 9.03 -1.28
N GLU A 12 -5.26 8.43 -0.86
CA GLU A 12 -3.96 8.59 -1.53
C GLU A 12 -3.61 7.44 -2.48
N LEU A 13 -4.23 6.28 -2.31
CA LEU A 13 -4.05 5.16 -3.22
C LEU A 13 -5.14 5.14 -4.27
N THR A 14 -4.72 4.93 -5.51
CA THR A 14 -5.66 4.53 -6.56
C THR A 14 -6.29 3.19 -6.22
N GLU A 15 -7.50 2.93 -6.74
CA GLU A 15 -8.16 1.63 -6.60
C GLU A 15 -7.26 0.46 -7.02
N ARG A 16 -6.47 0.65 -8.09
CA ARG A 16 -5.53 -0.36 -8.58
C ARG A 16 -4.40 -0.62 -7.57
N GLN A 17 -3.88 0.41 -6.92
CA GLN A 17 -2.86 0.26 -5.88
C GLN A 17 -3.42 -0.41 -4.62
N ARG A 18 -4.62 -0.02 -4.19
CA ARG A 18 -5.33 -0.63 -3.05
C ARG A 18 -5.56 -2.12 -3.27
N GLN A 19 -6.04 -2.50 -4.47
CA GLN A 19 -6.21 -3.90 -4.85
C GLN A 19 -4.88 -4.69 -4.80
N ALA A 20 -3.81 -4.12 -5.35
CA ALA A 20 -2.49 -4.76 -5.37
C ALA A 20 -1.91 -4.95 -3.96
N ILE A 21 -1.93 -3.91 -3.13
CA ILE A 21 -1.46 -4.00 -1.74
C ILE A 21 -2.30 -5.00 -0.96
N THR A 22 -3.63 -4.96 -1.08
CA THR A 22 -4.50 -5.87 -0.33
C THR A 22 -4.23 -7.32 -0.69
N ALA A 23 -4.14 -7.62 -1.98
CA ALA A 23 -3.89 -8.98 -2.44
C ALA A 23 -2.50 -9.50 -2.03
N VAL A 24 -1.44 -8.70 -2.19
CA VAL A 24 -0.06 -9.15 -1.96
C VAL A 24 0.37 -9.06 -0.50
N VAL A 25 -0.02 -8.00 0.22
CA VAL A 25 0.51 -7.68 1.55
C VAL A 25 -0.39 -8.24 2.65
N PHE A 26 -1.71 -8.06 2.53
CA PHE A 26 -2.65 -8.51 3.58
C PHE A 26 -3.12 -9.94 3.37
N ASN A 27 -3.40 -10.32 2.12
CA ASN A 27 -3.85 -11.68 1.79
C ASN A 27 -2.70 -12.62 1.41
N GLU A 28 -1.47 -12.12 1.38
CA GLU A 28 -0.25 -12.88 1.07
C GLU A 28 -0.32 -13.69 -0.25
N ILE A 29 -1.14 -13.24 -1.21
CA ILE A 29 -1.30 -13.91 -2.49
C ILE A 29 0.00 -13.73 -3.29
N PRO A 30 0.54 -14.81 -3.91
CA PRO A 30 1.76 -14.72 -4.71
C PRO A 30 1.67 -13.64 -5.80
N MET A 31 2.75 -12.86 -5.96
CA MET A 31 2.80 -11.74 -6.91
C MET A 31 2.45 -12.17 -8.35
N GLU A 32 2.92 -13.32 -8.80
CA GLU A 32 2.56 -13.91 -10.10
C GLU A 32 1.04 -14.05 -10.28
N GLU A 33 0.37 -14.57 -9.26
CA GLU A 33 -1.07 -14.80 -9.30
C GLU A 33 -1.84 -13.48 -9.30
N VAL A 34 -1.43 -12.53 -8.46
CA VAL A 34 -2.03 -11.19 -8.47
C VAL A 34 -1.79 -10.47 -9.80
N ALA A 35 -0.60 -10.62 -10.39
CA ALA A 35 -0.29 -10.03 -11.68
C ALA A 35 -1.22 -10.59 -12.76
N ALA A 36 -1.44 -11.90 -12.78
CA ALA A 36 -2.39 -12.55 -13.69
C ALA A 36 -3.83 -12.05 -13.46
N ARG A 37 -4.31 -12.03 -12.21
CA ARG A 37 -5.67 -11.55 -11.85
C ARG A 37 -5.90 -10.09 -12.24
N MET A 38 -4.86 -9.25 -12.16
CA MET A 38 -4.92 -7.83 -12.49
C MET A 38 -4.58 -7.53 -13.97
N ASN A 39 -4.43 -8.57 -14.80
CA ASN A 39 -4.03 -8.47 -16.20
C ASN A 39 -2.78 -7.60 -16.41
N THR A 40 -1.72 -7.92 -15.65
CA THR A 40 -0.42 -7.24 -15.70
C THR A 40 0.72 -8.25 -15.57
N ASN A 41 1.96 -7.76 -15.45
CA ASN A 41 3.13 -8.62 -15.21
C ASN A 41 3.76 -8.32 -13.84
N ARG A 42 4.62 -9.23 -13.37
CA ARG A 42 5.29 -9.13 -12.07
C ARG A 42 6.02 -7.80 -11.88
N ASN A 43 6.72 -7.32 -12.91
CA ASN A 43 7.52 -6.09 -12.83
C ASN A 43 6.64 -4.84 -12.68
N ALA A 44 5.55 -4.78 -13.43
CA ALA A 44 4.57 -3.71 -13.33
C ALA A 44 3.82 -3.74 -11.99
N LEU A 45 3.45 -4.93 -11.51
CA LEU A 45 2.83 -5.09 -10.19
C LEU A 45 3.79 -4.68 -9.06
N TYR A 46 5.06 -5.06 -9.16
CA TYR A 46 6.10 -4.66 -8.21
C TYR A 46 6.23 -3.14 -8.16
N LYS A 47 6.36 -2.47 -9.31
CA LYS A 47 6.39 -1.01 -9.37
C LYS A 47 5.13 -0.38 -8.79
N LEU A 48 3.95 -0.90 -9.12
CA LEU A 48 2.68 -0.40 -8.60
C LEU A 48 2.63 -0.41 -7.06
N ILE A 49 3.08 -1.50 -6.44
CA ILE A 49 3.14 -1.64 -4.98
C ILE A 49 4.21 -0.72 -4.40
N PHE A 50 5.38 -0.62 -5.04
CA PHE A 50 6.44 0.29 -4.62
C PHE A 50 5.98 1.75 -4.62
N ASP A 51 5.36 2.20 -5.70
CA ASP A 51 4.84 3.57 -5.84
C ASP A 51 3.75 3.85 -4.80
N ALA A 52 2.89 2.87 -4.52
CA ALA A 52 1.87 2.96 -3.48
C ALA A 52 2.49 3.15 -2.08
N ARG A 53 3.52 2.37 -1.73
CA ARG A 53 4.25 2.51 -0.46
C ARG A 53 4.94 3.87 -0.34
N GLN A 54 5.57 4.35 -1.42
CA GLN A 54 6.20 5.67 -1.44
C GLN A 54 5.19 6.80 -1.25
N ASN A 55 4.02 6.72 -1.88
CA ASN A 55 2.96 7.71 -1.69
C ASN A 55 2.46 7.77 -0.24
N LEU A 56 2.17 6.61 0.36
CA LEU A 56 1.75 6.54 1.76
C LEU A 56 2.83 7.09 2.71
N GLN A 57 4.09 6.68 2.52
CA GLN A 57 5.19 7.15 3.34
C GLN A 57 5.37 8.68 3.24
N ARG A 58 5.31 9.23 2.03
CA ARG A 58 5.38 10.68 1.81
C ARG A 58 4.25 11.38 2.56
N LYS A 59 3.01 10.90 2.44
CA LYS A 59 1.87 11.53 3.10
C LYS A 59 1.94 11.43 4.62
N MET A 60 2.39 10.31 5.17
CA MET A 60 2.65 10.17 6.60
C MET A 60 3.65 11.22 7.09
N THR A 61 4.76 11.37 6.36
CA THR A 61 5.82 12.35 6.69
C THR A 61 5.30 13.78 6.60
N GLU A 62 4.53 14.12 5.56
CA GLU A 62 3.90 15.43 5.40
C GLU A 62 2.93 15.79 6.54
N ASN A 63 2.33 14.78 7.18
CA ASN A 63 1.47 14.96 8.35
C ASN A 63 2.21 14.84 9.68
N GLY A 64 3.55 14.82 9.66
CA GLY A 64 4.40 14.83 10.85
C GLY A 64 4.62 13.47 11.50
N PHE A 65 4.23 12.37 10.84
CA PHE A 65 4.42 11.02 11.37
C PHE A 65 5.75 10.42 10.88
N THR A 66 6.49 9.85 11.82
CA THR A 66 7.64 8.98 11.54
C THR A 66 7.18 7.54 11.31
N PRO A 67 7.94 6.72 10.54
CA PRO A 67 7.64 5.30 10.39
C PRO A 67 7.52 4.55 11.72
N GLN A 68 8.32 4.93 12.72
CA GLN A 68 8.31 4.34 14.05
C GLN A 68 6.99 4.62 14.80
N GLU A 69 6.50 5.86 14.75
CA GLU A 69 5.22 6.22 15.36
C GLU A 69 4.04 5.49 14.70
N VAL A 70 4.11 5.30 13.38
CA VAL A 70 3.08 4.55 12.64
C VAL A 70 3.11 3.07 13.04
N LEU A 71 4.30 2.46 13.13
CA LEU A 71 4.43 1.06 13.56
C LEU A 71 3.94 0.83 14.99
N ALA A 72 4.30 1.73 15.91
CA ALA A 72 3.87 1.67 17.31
C ALA A 72 2.34 1.78 17.48
N ALA A 73 1.61 2.19 16.45
CA ALA A 73 0.15 2.25 16.45
C ALA A 73 -0.54 0.90 16.23
N PHE A 74 0.22 -0.11 15.78
CA PHE A 74 -0.25 -1.46 15.48
C PHE A 74 0.21 -2.50 16.52
N GLU A 75 0.94 -2.08 17.56
CA GLU A 75 1.31 -2.86 18.74
C GLU A 75 0.36 -2.57 19.91
#